data_AF-A0A8T7EKY4-F1
#
_entry.id   AF-A0A8T7EKY4-F1
#
_cell.length_a   1.000
_cell.length_b   1.000
_cell.length_c   1.000
_cell.angle_alpha   90.00
_cell.angle_beta   90.00
_cell.angle_gamma   90.00
#
_symmetry.space_group_name_H-M   'P 1'
#
loop_
_entity.id
_entity.type
_entity.pdbx_description
1 polymer ?
#
loop_
_entity_poly.entity_id
_entity_poly.type
_entity_poly.pdbx_seq_one_letter_code
_entity_poly.pdbx_strand_id
1 'polypeptide(L)'
;MDTLLLIATLLYLMFVIYAANQVQAGLWEPSIIRLCLMSLVGLLFILAPCSLQALILSSDPALSGQFTPISPFQALFVAAFASAAALFSYQILQRPELRVSVARYIKGYNPESQVHLTAVVLCLLALTAVAFNFMLAGGVSGIADSYEQSELSLRTSILESALFVAAGFLGVGFAIRRGGRRRSIDSDCASRLGMT
;
A
#
# COMPACT_ATOMS: atom_id res chain seq x y z
N MET A 1 -7.01 -23.12 1.81
CA MET A 1 -7.84 -21.99 1.34
C MET A 1 -7.00 -20.74 1.04
N ASP A 2 -5.83 -20.60 1.66
CA ASP A 2 -5.01 -19.37 1.58
C ASP A 2 -4.50 -19.02 0.18
N THR A 3 -4.25 -20.01 -0.67
CA THR A 3 -3.71 -19.77 -2.03
C THR A 3 -4.72 -19.09 -2.96
N LEU A 4 -6.00 -19.47 -2.89
CA LEU A 4 -7.06 -18.85 -3.71
C LEU A 4 -7.30 -17.40 -3.27
N LEU A 5 -7.34 -17.16 -1.96
CA LEU A 5 -7.48 -15.81 -1.42
C LEU A 5 -6.28 -14.94 -1.83
N LEU A 6 -5.07 -15.47 -1.72
CA LEU A 6 -3.84 -14.79 -2.15
C LEU A 6 -3.91 -14.42 -3.65
N ILE A 7 -4.26 -15.37 -4.52
CA ILE A 7 -4.39 -15.12 -5.97
C ILE A 7 -5.45 -14.04 -6.22
N ALA A 8 -6.60 -14.12 -5.56
CA ALA A 8 -7.66 -13.13 -5.69
C ALA A 8 -7.19 -11.73 -5.25
N THR A 9 -6.46 -11.62 -4.13
CA THR A 9 -5.89 -10.35 -3.65
C THR A 9 -4.88 -9.79 -4.65
N LEU A 10 -3.98 -10.62 -5.19
CA LEU A 10 -3.00 -10.19 -6.18
C LEU A 10 -3.68 -9.68 -7.46
N LEU A 11 -4.64 -10.44 -8.00
CA LEU A 11 -5.41 -10.04 -9.17
C LEU A 11 -6.17 -8.73 -8.92
N TYR A 12 -6.75 -8.57 -7.73
CA TYR A 12 -7.43 -7.34 -7.34
C TYR A 12 -6.46 -6.15 -7.29
N LEU A 13 -5.30 -6.28 -6.64
CA LEU A 13 -4.30 -5.21 -6.60
C LEU A 13 -3.78 -4.84 -7.99
N MET A 14 -3.52 -5.85 -8.84
CA MET A 14 -3.14 -5.63 -10.25
C MET A 14 -4.24 -4.90 -11.02
N PHE A 15 -5.51 -5.25 -10.79
CA PHE A 15 -6.64 -4.57 -11.40
C PHE A 15 -6.73 -3.10 -10.97
N VAL A 16 -6.54 -2.78 -9.68
CA VAL A 16 -6.56 -1.38 -9.21
C VAL A 16 -5.46 -0.55 -9.88
N ILE A 17 -4.24 -1.10 -10.00
CA ILE A 17 -3.12 -0.42 -10.68
C ILE A 17 -3.43 -0.23 -12.16
N TYR A 18 -3.94 -1.27 -12.82
CA TYR A 18 -4.34 -1.21 -14.22
C TYR A 18 -5.43 -0.15 -14.45
N ALA A 19 -6.48 -0.15 -13.64
CA ALA A 19 -7.57 0.83 -13.72
C ALA A 19 -7.06 2.27 -13.52
N ALA A 20 -6.14 2.50 -12.58
CA ALA A 20 -5.52 3.82 -12.38
C ALA A 20 -4.77 4.31 -13.64
N ASN A 21 -4.06 3.41 -14.33
CA ASN A 21 -3.38 3.71 -15.59
C ASN A 21 -4.38 4.02 -16.73
N GLN A 22 -5.47 3.26 -16.84
CA GLN A 22 -6.50 3.49 -17.87
C GLN A 22 -7.23 4.82 -17.70
N VAL A 23 -7.59 5.17 -16.46
CA VAL A 23 -8.19 6.48 -16.15
C VAL A 23 -7.19 7.61 -16.44
N GLN A 24 -5.91 7.43 -16.11
CA GLN A 24 -4.86 8.40 -16.41
C GLN A 24 -4.61 8.59 -17.92
N ALA A 25 -4.89 7.56 -18.72
CA ALA A 25 -4.84 7.61 -20.18
C ALA A 25 -6.11 8.23 -20.80
N GLY A 26 -7.14 8.52 -20.00
CA GLY A 26 -8.42 9.09 -20.46
C GLY A 26 -9.36 8.07 -21.08
N LEU A 27 -9.08 6.76 -20.93
CA LEU A 27 -9.88 5.69 -21.52
C LEU A 27 -11.07 5.29 -20.65
N TRP A 28 -10.92 5.39 -19.33
CA TRP A 28 -11.92 4.96 -18.35
C TRP A 28 -12.39 6.11 -17.47
N GLU A 29 -13.60 5.98 -16.91
CA GLU A 29 -14.14 6.97 -15.99
C GLU A 29 -13.44 6.95 -14.62
N PRO A 30 -13.20 8.12 -14.00
CA PRO A 30 -12.60 8.22 -12.67
C PRO A 30 -13.42 7.55 -11.54
N SER A 31 -14.72 7.35 -11.74
CA SER A 31 -15.62 6.74 -10.76
C SER A 31 -15.20 5.31 -10.41
N ILE A 32 -14.71 4.54 -11.39
CA ILE A 32 -14.31 3.14 -11.23
C ILE A 32 -13.11 3.03 -10.29
N ILE A 33 -12.07 3.84 -10.52
CA ILE A 33 -10.88 3.82 -9.67
C ILE A 33 -11.18 4.36 -8.28
N ARG A 34 -12.07 5.36 -8.16
CA ARG A 34 -12.48 5.90 -6.85
C ARG A 34 -13.16 4.84 -6.00
N LEU A 35 -14.02 4.00 -6.58
CA LEU A 35 -14.64 2.88 -5.87
C LEU A 35 -13.59 1.88 -5.39
N CYS A 36 -12.65 1.50 -6.26
CA CYS A 36 -11.57 0.58 -5.91
C CYS A 36 -10.68 1.12 -4.78
N LEU A 37 -10.32 2.40 -4.83
CA LEU A 37 -9.53 3.04 -3.78
C LEU A 37 -10.33 3.14 -2.47
N MET A 38 -11.63 3.39 -2.52
CA MET A 38 -12.48 3.40 -1.33
C MET A 38 -12.58 2.02 -0.66
N SER A 39 -12.64 0.92 -1.43
CA SER A 39 -12.57 -0.42 -0.84
C SER A 39 -11.21 -0.71 -0.19
N LEU A 40 -10.10 -0.22 -0.74
CA LEU A 40 -8.78 -0.33 -0.09
C LEU A 40 -8.69 0.50 1.20
N VAL A 41 -9.32 1.68 1.23
CA VAL A 41 -9.45 2.48 2.46
C VAL A 41 -10.32 1.77 3.49
N GLY A 42 -11.40 1.12 3.06
CA GLY A 42 -12.22 0.26 3.93
C GLY A 42 -11.40 -0.89 4.54
N LEU A 43 -10.55 -1.54 3.74
CA LEU A 43 -9.64 -2.57 4.23
C LEU A 43 -8.65 -2.04 5.28
N LEU A 44 -8.05 -0.88 5.02
CA LEU A 44 -7.20 -0.17 6.01
C LEU A 44 -7.93 0.09 7.32
N PHE A 45 -9.18 0.55 7.22
CA PHE A 45 -10.01 0.83 8.39
C PHE A 45 -10.33 -0.43 9.19
N ILE A 46 -10.62 -1.55 8.52
CA ILE A 46 -10.92 -2.85 9.15
C ILE A 46 -9.70 -3.44 9.89
N LEU A 47 -8.47 -3.17 9.42
CA LEU A 47 -7.27 -3.65 10.11
C LEU A 47 -7.15 -3.12 11.55
N ALA A 48 -7.68 -1.93 11.85
CA ALA A 48 -7.64 -1.37 13.19
C ALA A 48 -8.42 -2.20 14.23
N PRO A 49 -9.73 -2.45 14.10
CA PRO A 49 -10.45 -3.33 15.03
C PRO A 49 -9.94 -4.78 14.99
N CYS A 50 -9.46 -5.28 13.85
CA CYS A 50 -8.84 -6.61 13.79
C CYS A 50 -7.60 -6.72 14.69
N SER A 51 -6.80 -5.65 14.82
CA SER A 51 -5.63 -5.67 15.71
C SER A 51 -6.00 -5.73 17.18
N LEU A 52 -7.07 -5.04 17.58
CA LEU A 52 -7.60 -5.12 18.94
C LEU A 52 -8.24 -6.47 19.22
N GLN A 53 -8.94 -7.04 18.22
CA GLN A 53 -9.49 -8.39 18.33
C GLN A 53 -8.38 -9.43 18.51
N ALA A 54 -7.28 -9.32 17.77
CA ALA A 54 -6.12 -10.21 17.91
C ALA A 54 -5.52 -10.16 19.33
N LEU A 55 -5.44 -8.95 19.92
CA LEU A 55 -5.02 -8.80 21.32
C LEU A 55 -5.96 -9.56 22.27
N ILE A 56 -7.27 -9.35 22.14
CA ILE A 56 -8.28 -9.99 23.00
C ILE A 56 -8.14 -11.52 22.93
N LEU A 57 -8.06 -12.07 21.70
CA LEU A 57 -7.90 -13.51 21.48
C LEU A 57 -6.58 -14.04 22.06
N SER A 58 -5.48 -13.30 21.93
CA SER A 58 -4.18 -13.70 22.49
C SER A 58 -4.13 -13.67 24.02
N SER A 59 -5.02 -12.88 24.65
CA SER A 59 -5.11 -12.75 26.11
C SER A 59 -6.11 -13.70 26.78
N ASP A 60 -6.87 -14.46 26.00
CA ASP A 60 -7.89 -15.38 26.51
C ASP A 60 -7.24 -16.62 27.13
N PRO A 61 -7.44 -16.88 28.45
CA PRO A 61 -6.91 -18.08 29.11
C PRO A 61 -7.38 -19.39 28.46
N ALA A 62 -8.58 -19.42 27.88
CA ALA A 62 -9.14 -20.60 27.21
C ALA A 62 -8.41 -20.95 25.91
N LEU A 63 -7.73 -19.98 25.30
CA LEU A 63 -6.98 -20.10 24.05
C LEU A 63 -5.46 -20.06 24.28
N SER A 64 -5.04 -20.16 25.55
CA SER A 64 -3.62 -20.16 25.93
C SER A 64 -2.85 -21.27 25.20
N GLY A 65 -1.76 -20.88 24.52
CA GLY A 65 -0.92 -21.76 23.72
C GLY A 65 -1.31 -21.91 22.24
N GLN A 66 -2.47 -21.38 21.79
CA GLN A 66 -2.83 -21.37 20.36
C GLN A 66 -2.36 -20.11 19.63
N PHE A 67 -2.18 -19.00 20.35
CA PHE A 67 -1.77 -17.72 19.79
C PHE A 67 -0.48 -17.24 20.43
N THR A 68 0.37 -16.59 19.63
CA THR A 68 1.53 -15.87 20.13
C THR A 68 1.05 -14.73 21.03
N PRO A 69 1.64 -14.55 22.23
CA PRO A 69 1.24 -13.47 23.12
C PRO A 69 1.54 -12.11 22.49
N ILE A 70 0.51 -11.28 22.33
CA ILE A 70 0.61 -9.93 21.77
C ILE A 70 0.60 -8.92 22.91
N SER A 71 1.55 -7.97 22.90
CA SER A 71 1.54 -6.89 23.89
C SER A 71 0.42 -5.88 23.60
N PRO A 72 -0.28 -5.36 24.62
CA PRO A 72 -1.33 -4.34 24.43
C PRO A 72 -0.82 -3.08 23.71
N PHE A 73 0.44 -2.71 23.96
CA PHE A 73 1.07 -1.56 23.32
C PHE A 73 1.24 -1.74 21.80
N GLN A 74 1.69 -2.91 21.35
CA GLN A 74 1.82 -3.19 19.91
C GLN A 74 0.45 -3.15 19.21
N ALA A 75 -0.56 -3.77 19.80
CA ALA A 75 -1.91 -3.76 19.24
C ALA A 75 -2.49 -2.34 19.15
N LEU A 76 -2.32 -1.53 20.21
CA LEU A 76 -2.77 -0.14 20.20
C LEU A 76 -2.02 0.71 19.16
N PHE A 77 -0.72 0.50 19.01
CA PHE A 77 0.08 1.18 17.99
C PHE A 77 -0.40 0.84 16.58
N VAL A 78 -0.59 -0.44 16.26
CA VAL A 78 -1.09 -0.86 14.95
C VAL A 78 -2.51 -0.35 14.70
N ALA A 79 -3.39 -0.40 15.71
CA ALA A 79 -4.76 0.13 15.61
C ALA A 79 -4.74 1.64 15.30
N ALA A 80 -3.92 2.40 16.01
CA ALA A 80 -3.78 3.85 15.82
C ALA A 80 -3.18 4.17 14.45
N PHE A 81 -2.14 3.45 14.03
CA PHE A 81 -1.51 3.61 12.73
C PHE A 81 -2.46 3.29 11.57
N ALA A 82 -3.16 2.14 11.64
CA ALA A 82 -4.15 1.74 10.64
C ALA A 82 -5.29 2.77 10.54
N SER A 83 -5.79 3.25 11.68
CA SER A 83 -6.83 4.29 11.73
C SER A 83 -6.35 5.61 11.11
N ALA A 84 -5.13 6.05 11.45
CA ALA A 84 -4.53 7.26 10.90
C ALA A 84 -4.29 7.12 9.39
N ALA A 85 -3.77 5.99 8.93
CA ALA A 85 -3.56 5.68 7.52
C ALA A 85 -4.88 5.64 6.74
N ALA A 86 -5.93 5.04 7.30
CA ALA A 86 -7.26 5.01 6.71
C ALA A 86 -7.86 6.42 6.61
N LEU A 87 -7.82 7.20 7.70
CA LEU A 87 -8.33 8.58 7.73
C LEU A 87 -7.57 9.47 6.75
N PHE A 88 -6.24 9.38 6.71
CA PHE A 88 -5.42 10.14 5.77
C PHE A 88 -5.73 9.75 4.32
N SER A 89 -5.83 8.45 4.03
CA SER A 89 -6.17 7.94 2.69
C SER A 89 -7.58 8.35 2.27
N TYR A 90 -8.54 8.35 3.18
CA TYR A 90 -9.89 8.86 2.92
C TYR A 90 -9.86 10.35 2.61
N GLN A 91 -9.17 11.14 3.44
CA GLN A 91 -9.11 12.59 3.28
C GLN A 91 -8.40 13.01 2.00
N ILE A 92 -7.29 12.38 1.62
CA ILE A 92 -6.58 12.70 0.36
C ILE A 92 -7.42 12.32 -0.87
N LEU A 93 -8.28 11.31 -0.78
CA LEU A 93 -9.22 10.95 -1.84
C LEU A 93 -10.40 11.91 -1.94
N GLN A 94 -10.88 12.47 -0.84
CA GLN A 94 -12.04 13.38 -0.84
C GLN A 94 -11.68 14.85 -1.07
N ARG A 95 -10.51 15.29 -0.58
CA ARG A 95 -10.13 16.71 -0.56
C ARG A 95 -8.99 17.01 -1.54
N PRO A 96 -9.25 17.75 -2.63
CA PRO A 96 -8.21 18.17 -3.57
C PRO A 96 -7.12 19.05 -2.92
N GLU A 97 -7.48 19.89 -1.94
CA GLU A 97 -6.50 20.80 -1.30
C GLU A 97 -5.37 20.04 -0.61
N LEU A 98 -5.69 18.90 0.02
CA LEU A 98 -4.69 18.05 0.66
C LEU A 98 -3.74 17.43 -0.36
N ARG A 99 -4.23 17.04 -1.54
CA ARG A 99 -3.38 16.51 -2.62
C ARG A 99 -2.36 17.55 -3.05
N VAL A 100 -2.80 18.79 -3.25
CA VAL A 100 -1.93 19.91 -3.62
C VAL A 100 -0.94 20.22 -2.50
N SER A 101 -1.37 20.13 -1.24
CA SER A 101 -0.47 20.31 -0.09
C SER A 101 0.64 19.25 -0.07
N VAL A 102 0.31 17.98 -0.28
CA VAL A 102 1.27 16.87 -0.37
C VAL A 102 2.24 17.05 -1.55
N ALA A 103 1.75 17.58 -2.68
CA ALA A 103 2.59 17.87 -3.85
C ALA A 103 3.73 18.85 -3.56
N ARG A 104 3.58 19.72 -2.55
CA ARG A 104 4.65 20.65 -2.15
C ARG A 104 5.82 19.94 -1.47
N TYR A 105 5.58 18.81 -0.82
CA TYR A 105 6.61 18.06 -0.09
C TYR A 105 7.26 16.98 -0.95
N ILE A 106 6.52 16.39 -1.91
CA ILE A 106 7.01 15.26 -2.71
C ILE A 106 7.34 15.74 -4.13
N LYS A 107 8.64 15.86 -4.44
CA LYS A 107 9.11 16.25 -5.77
C LYS A 107 8.66 15.24 -6.84
N GLY A 108 7.89 15.71 -7.82
CA GLY A 108 7.39 14.90 -8.94
C GLY A 108 6.01 14.28 -8.71
N TYR A 109 5.42 14.45 -7.52
CA TYR A 109 4.04 14.08 -7.26
C TYR A 109 3.09 15.05 -7.98
N ASN A 110 2.34 14.51 -8.94
CA ASN A 110 1.19 15.18 -9.56
C ASN A 110 -0.09 14.88 -8.76
N PRO A 111 -0.73 15.88 -8.12
CA PRO A 111 -1.92 15.70 -7.29
C PRO A 111 -3.19 15.28 -8.05
N GLU A 112 -3.23 15.52 -9.36
CA GLU A 112 -4.34 15.11 -10.23
C GLU A 112 -4.12 13.73 -10.84
N SER A 113 -2.94 13.14 -10.64
CA SER A 113 -2.65 11.82 -11.19
C SER A 113 -3.27 10.72 -10.33
N GLN A 114 -4.19 9.97 -10.92
CA GLN A 114 -4.82 8.82 -10.26
C GLN A 114 -3.78 7.75 -9.89
N VAL A 115 -2.75 7.57 -10.72
CA VAL A 115 -1.66 6.62 -10.46
C VAL A 115 -0.90 6.98 -9.18
N HIS A 116 -0.63 8.28 -8.94
CA HIS A 116 0.05 8.71 -7.73
C HIS A 116 -0.83 8.58 -6.48
N LEU A 117 -2.14 8.87 -6.60
CA LEU A 117 -3.08 8.65 -5.51
C LEU A 117 -3.17 7.16 -5.16
N THR A 118 -3.27 6.29 -6.16
CA THR A 118 -3.24 4.84 -5.98
C THR A 118 -1.93 4.39 -5.32
N ALA A 119 -0.79 4.96 -5.73
CA ALA A 119 0.51 4.66 -5.12
C ALA A 119 0.53 4.93 -3.62
N VAL A 120 0.04 6.10 -3.20
CA VAL A 120 0.01 6.53 -1.80
C VAL A 120 -0.86 5.58 -0.97
N VAL A 121 -2.07 5.27 -1.44
CA VAL A 121 -3.00 4.38 -0.72
C VAL A 121 -2.42 2.97 -0.60
N LEU A 122 -1.85 2.43 -1.69
CA LEU A 122 -1.23 1.10 -1.67
C LEU A 122 0.01 1.05 -0.77
N CYS A 123 0.81 2.10 -0.75
CA CYS A 123 1.97 2.19 0.14
C CYS A 123 1.55 2.19 1.62
N LEU A 124 0.53 2.97 1.98
CA LEU A 124 -0.02 2.98 3.34
C LEU A 124 -0.64 1.63 3.73
N LEU A 125 -1.35 0.98 2.80
CA LEU A 125 -1.86 -0.37 3.00
C LEU A 125 -0.74 -1.37 3.23
N ALA A 126 0.31 -1.34 2.40
CA ALA A 126 1.47 -2.22 2.55
C ALA A 126 2.13 -2.04 3.92
N LEU A 127 2.45 -0.80 4.30
CA LEU A 127 3.05 -0.49 5.60
C LEU A 127 2.18 -0.95 6.77
N THR A 128 0.86 -0.75 6.67
CA THR A 128 -0.07 -1.18 7.72
C THR A 128 -0.16 -2.70 7.81
N ALA A 129 -0.18 -3.40 6.68
CA ALA A 129 -0.19 -4.85 6.62
C ALA A 129 1.11 -5.45 7.20
N VAL A 130 2.27 -4.85 6.90
CA VAL A 130 3.56 -5.25 7.49
C VAL A 130 3.56 -5.04 9.00
N ALA A 131 3.13 -3.87 9.49
CA ALA A 131 3.04 -3.60 10.92
C ALA A 131 2.07 -4.57 11.64
N PHE A 132 0.95 -4.90 11.01
CA PHE A 132 -0.02 -5.86 11.51
C PHE A 132 0.55 -7.29 11.57
N ASN A 133 1.23 -7.76 10.51
CA ASN A 133 1.88 -9.07 10.50
C ASN A 133 3.01 -9.15 11.54
N PHE A 134 3.80 -8.09 11.69
CA PHE A 134 4.82 -7.99 12.73
C PHE A 134 4.23 -8.13 14.13
N MET A 135 3.11 -7.48 14.39
CA MET A 135 2.36 -7.63 15.64
C MET A 135 1.86 -9.07 15.85
N LEU A 136 1.25 -9.68 14.83
CA LEU A 136 0.79 -11.08 14.91
C LEU A 136 1.94 -12.07 15.14
N ALA A 137 3.13 -11.76 14.66
CA ALA A 137 4.33 -12.55 14.90
C ALA A 137 4.88 -12.40 16.32
N GLY A 138 4.29 -11.58 17.20
CA GLY A 138 4.80 -11.31 18.56
C GLY A 138 5.81 -10.17 18.63
N GLY A 139 5.95 -9.39 17.56
CA GLY A 139 6.86 -8.24 17.47
C GLY A 139 8.34 -8.65 17.53
N VAL A 140 9.15 -7.87 18.25
CA VAL A 140 10.61 -8.06 18.28
C VAL A 140 10.98 -9.42 18.88
N SER A 141 10.29 -9.85 19.94
CA SER A 141 10.56 -11.14 20.60
C SER A 141 10.29 -12.31 19.67
N GLY A 142 9.15 -12.31 18.96
CA GLY A 142 8.86 -13.39 18.01
C GLY A 142 9.76 -13.37 16.77
N ILE A 143 10.28 -12.20 16.36
CA ILE A 143 11.35 -12.14 15.37
C ILE A 143 12.64 -12.76 15.92
N ALA A 144 13.02 -12.47 17.17
CA ALA A 144 14.21 -13.06 17.78
C ALA A 144 14.10 -14.59 17.85
N ASP A 145 12.96 -15.11 18.30
CA ASP A 145 12.69 -16.56 18.34
C ASP A 145 12.77 -17.18 16.94
N SER A 146 12.32 -16.48 15.90
CA SER A 146 12.40 -16.97 14.52
C SER A 146 13.83 -17.02 13.95
N TYR A 147 14.72 -16.12 14.39
CA TYR A 147 16.14 -16.17 14.05
C TYR A 147 16.87 -17.29 14.78
N GLU A 148 16.48 -17.59 16.03
CA GLU A 148 17.04 -18.72 16.78
C GLU A 148 16.57 -20.08 16.24
N GLN A 149 15.34 -20.17 15.73
CA GLN A 149 14.74 -21.42 15.26
C GLN A 149 14.98 -21.74 13.77
N SER A 150 15.54 -20.82 12.97
CA SER A 150 16.05 -21.04 11.59
C SER A 150 15.13 -21.73 10.57
N GLU A 151 13.84 -21.93 10.84
CA GLU A 151 12.84 -22.28 9.84
C GLU A 151 12.03 -21.02 9.47
N LEU A 152 12.62 -20.23 8.57
CA LEU A 152 11.94 -19.12 7.89
C LEU A 152 10.61 -19.63 7.31
N SER A 153 9.49 -19.22 7.90
CA SER A 153 8.15 -19.48 7.35
C SER A 153 7.99 -18.66 6.06
N LEU A 154 8.35 -19.27 4.93
CA LEU A 154 8.34 -18.69 3.57
C LEU A 154 6.98 -18.13 3.12
N ARG A 155 5.90 -18.35 3.88
CA ARG A 155 4.52 -18.04 3.49
C ARG A 155 4.07 -16.63 3.86
N THR A 156 4.51 -16.07 4.99
CA THR A 156 4.21 -14.68 5.38
C THR A 156 5.02 -13.68 4.55
N SER A 157 6.20 -14.09 4.08
CA SER A 157 7.09 -13.27 3.26
C SER A 157 6.54 -12.96 1.86
N ILE A 158 5.64 -13.80 1.30
CA ILE A 158 5.20 -13.67 -0.09
C ILE A 158 4.21 -12.50 -0.28
N LEU A 159 3.28 -12.26 0.67
CA LEU A 159 2.34 -11.15 0.55
C LEU A 159 3.05 -9.80 0.69
N GLU A 160 3.96 -9.70 1.66
CA GLU A 160 4.84 -8.54 1.85
C GLU A 160 5.72 -8.31 0.63
N SER A 161 6.38 -9.37 0.13
CA SER A 161 7.20 -9.30 -1.08
C SER A 161 6.36 -8.91 -2.31
N ALA A 162 5.14 -9.41 -2.44
CA ALA A 162 4.25 -9.06 -3.55
C ALA A 162 3.76 -7.60 -3.46
N LEU A 163 3.52 -7.08 -2.25
CA LEU A 163 3.24 -5.65 -2.02
C LEU A 163 4.45 -4.78 -2.38
N PHE A 164 5.66 -5.19 -2.00
CA PHE A 164 6.89 -4.49 -2.38
C PHE A 164 7.16 -4.56 -3.89
N VAL A 165 6.88 -5.69 -4.53
CA VAL A 165 6.97 -5.86 -5.98
C VAL A 165 5.93 -4.98 -6.69
N ALA A 166 4.68 -4.96 -6.22
CA ALA A 166 3.63 -4.09 -6.76
C ALA A 166 3.97 -2.59 -6.58
N ALA A 167 4.51 -2.21 -5.42
CA ALA A 167 5.06 -0.88 -5.18
C ALA A 167 6.25 -0.57 -6.10
N GLY A 168 7.11 -1.55 -6.35
CA GLY A 168 8.23 -1.46 -7.29
C GLY A 168 7.76 -1.19 -8.72
N PHE A 169 6.77 -1.94 -9.23
CA PHE A 169 6.18 -1.69 -10.56
C PHE A 169 5.53 -0.30 -10.67
N LEU A 170 4.94 0.19 -9.59
CA LEU A 170 4.44 1.57 -9.49
C LEU A 170 5.57 2.62 -9.56
N GLY A 171 6.70 2.36 -8.89
CA GLY A 171 7.90 3.19 -8.98
C GLY A 171 8.59 3.17 -10.35
N VAL A 172 8.59 2.03 -11.05
CA VAL A 172 9.13 1.92 -12.41
C VAL A 172 8.23 2.64 -13.42
N GLY A 173 6.90 2.57 -13.27
CA GLY A 173 5.97 3.37 -14.07
C GLY A 173 6.20 4.89 -13.94
N PHE A 174 6.59 5.34 -12.74
CA PHE A 174 7.02 6.72 -12.48
C PHE A 174 8.35 7.06 -13.19
N ALA A 175 9.33 6.17 -13.19
CA ALA A 175 10.64 6.40 -13.83
C ALA A 175 10.56 6.46 -15.36
N ILE A 176 9.75 5.61 -16.00
CA ILE A 176 9.63 5.55 -17.46
C ILE A 176 9.02 6.85 -18.03
N ARG A 177 8.05 7.47 -17.35
CA ARG A 177 7.46 8.76 -17.79
C ARG A 177 8.40 9.96 -17.61
N ARG A 178 9.41 9.85 -16.74
CA ARG A 178 10.41 10.91 -16.53
C ARG A 178 11.40 11.04 -17.69
N GLY A 179 11.65 9.96 -18.43
CA GLY A 179 12.54 9.94 -19.60
C GLY A 179 11.90 10.43 -20.90
N GLY A 180 10.59 10.20 -21.08
CA GLY A 180 9.89 10.52 -22.34
C GLY A 180 9.69 12.02 -22.59
N ARG A 181 9.40 12.80 -21.56
CA ARG A 181 9.09 14.24 -21.71
C ARG A 181 10.32 15.14 -21.88
N ARG A 182 11.52 14.65 -21.52
CA ARG A 182 12.77 15.37 -21.81
C ARG A 182 13.20 15.22 -23.28
N ARG A 183 13.05 14.02 -23.86
CA ARG A 183 13.45 13.78 -25.26
C ARG A 183 12.59 14.53 -26.28
N SER A 184 11.30 14.74 -26.03
CA SER A 184 10.44 15.44 -26.99
C SER A 184 10.70 16.95 -27.05
N ILE A 185 11.14 17.56 -25.94
CA ILE A 185 11.50 18.99 -25.90
C ILE A 185 12.82 19.21 -26.64
N ASP A 186 13.81 18.33 -26.44
CA ASP A 186 15.10 18.44 -27.12
C ASP A 186 14.98 18.18 -28.63
N SER A 187 14.12 17.25 -29.07
CA SER A 187 13.90 17.01 -30.50
C SER A 187 13.15 18.15 -31.19
N ASP A 188 12.17 18.77 -30.53
CA ASP A 188 11.47 19.94 -31.08
C ASP A 188 12.35 21.20 -31.08
N CYS A 189 13.27 21.34 -30.12
CA CYS A 189 14.24 22.44 -30.11
C CYS A 189 15.29 22.26 -31.20
N ALA A 190 15.79 21.03 -31.41
CA ALA A 190 16.72 20.72 -32.49
C ALA A 190 16.09 20.90 -33.89
N SER A 191 14.83 20.48 -34.08
CA SER A 191 14.14 20.65 -35.37
C SER A 191 13.80 22.12 -35.67
N ARG A 192 13.52 22.94 -34.65
CA ARG A 192 13.26 24.38 -34.83
C ARG A 192 14.53 25.21 -35.05
N LEU A 193 15.69 24.69 -34.69
CA LEU A 193 16.98 25.36 -34.88
C LEU A 193 17.71 24.98 -36.16
N GLY A 194 17.13 24.11 -37.01
CA GLY A 194 17.68 23.78 -38.32
C GLY A 194 19.06 23.11 -38.28
N MET A 195 19.44 22.51 -37.14
CA MET A 195 20.68 21.77 -37.02
C MET A 195 20.40 20.28 -37.28
N THR A 196 20.50 19.89 -38.55
CA THR A 196 20.71 18.49 -38.97
C THR A 196 22.18 18.14 -38.88
#